data_AF-B0C487-F1
#
_entry.id   AF-B0C487-F1
#
_cell.length_a   1.000
_cell.length_b   1.000
_cell.length_c   1.000
_cell.angle_alpha   90.00
_cell.angle_beta   90.00
_cell.angle_gamma   90.00
#
_symmetry.space_group_name_H-M   'P 1'
#
loop_
_entity.id
_entity.type
_entity.pdbx_description
1 polymer ?
#
loop_
_entity_poly.entity_id
_entity_poly.type
_entity_poly.pdbx_seq_one_letter_code
_entity_poly.pdbx_strand_id
1 'polypeptide(L)'
;MSLNLARFRLKLKYKHIGFASEIQTDLAKLEDRVQQAQARHHLYNYIARFAWIGLIGSFVFGVFGSVLLEQPLSPLFWLFLFSLGVLLVLGILKLFERPWLIPKERYMLPLGLIKKVIRDMELEPSLHLSLNCSPVIAKRKRIDTIPDPKRDRWKIDRYADPWLLLEGQFLDQTVFTLTLTELYIEKHGWKRSRSGKTKHKRKSKPKGLSLTLTLRFQRKKYGAVTVLKDSLKDALELPPTARVKRIKVSDRTLSLTVKMPPYPPLKRFEVDQNVDVKQVEELITQMFLSLYHVLNLAQKLSKVTL
;
A
#
# COMPACT_ATOMS: atom_id res chain seq x y z
N MET A 1 -19.35 13.28 -2.96
CA MET A 1 -18.53 13.96 -4.01
C MET A 1 -17.75 12.90 -4.77
N SER A 2 -17.97 12.72 -6.07
CA SER A 2 -17.39 11.58 -6.80
C SER A 2 -15.87 11.70 -7.04
N LEU A 3 -15.18 10.56 -7.09
CA LEU A 3 -13.74 10.48 -7.38
C LEU A 3 -13.37 11.12 -8.74
N ASN A 4 -12.61 12.22 -8.70
CA ASN A 4 -11.96 12.77 -9.89
C ASN A 4 -10.63 12.07 -10.17
N LEU A 5 -10.64 11.13 -11.13
CA LEU A 5 -9.49 10.31 -11.52
C LEU A 5 -8.30 11.13 -12.04
N ALA A 6 -8.54 12.22 -12.78
CA ALA A 6 -7.47 13.06 -13.32
C ALA A 6 -6.69 13.76 -12.20
N ARG A 7 -7.41 14.30 -11.21
CA ARG A 7 -6.80 14.94 -10.03
C ARG A 7 -6.09 13.90 -9.15
N PHE A 8 -6.70 12.73 -8.98
CA PHE A 8 -6.12 11.64 -8.20
C PHE A 8 -4.81 11.14 -8.83
N ARG A 9 -4.74 10.98 -10.16
CA ARG A 9 -3.53 10.59 -10.89
C ARG A 9 -2.33 11.49 -10.57
N LEU A 10 -2.56 12.80 -10.48
CA LEU A 10 -1.49 13.77 -10.21
C LEU A 10 -1.06 13.76 -8.75
N LYS A 11 -2.01 13.70 -7.80
CA LYS A 11 -1.74 13.86 -6.37
C LYS A 11 -1.45 12.54 -5.65
N LEU A 12 -1.94 11.41 -6.18
CA LEU A 12 -1.95 10.08 -5.56
C LEU A 12 -2.51 10.12 -4.13
N LYS A 13 -3.54 10.94 -3.91
CA LYS A 13 -4.22 11.12 -2.63
C LYS A 13 -5.71 11.10 -2.86
N TYR A 14 -6.41 10.26 -2.13
CA TYR A 14 -7.87 10.21 -2.08
C TYR A 14 -8.31 10.64 -0.69
N LYS A 15 -9.29 11.52 -0.63
CA LYS A 15 -9.91 11.98 0.62
C LYS A 15 -11.39 12.13 0.36
N HIS A 16 -12.20 11.46 1.15
CA HIS A 16 -13.64 11.50 1.04
C HIS A 16 -14.27 11.44 2.42
N ILE A 17 -15.28 12.28 2.63
CA ILE A 17 -16.15 12.25 3.80
C ILE A 17 -17.56 12.10 3.23
N GLY A 18 -18.23 11.01 3.55
CA GLY A 18 -19.55 10.72 3.00
C GLY A 18 -20.00 9.29 3.26
N PHE A 19 -21.03 8.86 2.55
CA PHE A 19 -21.60 7.53 2.72
C PHE A 19 -20.63 6.43 2.31
N ALA A 20 -20.69 5.32 3.05
CA ALA A 20 -19.80 4.19 2.80
C ALA A 20 -20.00 3.57 1.41
N SER A 21 -21.22 3.60 0.85
CA SER A 21 -21.54 3.15 -0.52
C SER A 21 -20.83 3.98 -1.59
N GLU A 22 -20.75 5.30 -1.42
CA GLU A 22 -19.98 6.19 -2.32
C GLU A 22 -18.50 5.83 -2.29
N ILE A 23 -17.94 5.65 -1.08
CA ILE A 23 -16.52 5.29 -0.90
C ILE A 23 -16.23 3.93 -1.54
N GLN A 24 -17.08 2.93 -1.32
CA GLN A 24 -16.90 1.61 -1.94
C GLN A 24 -16.94 1.70 -3.46
N THR A 25 -17.86 2.49 -4.03
CA THR A 25 -17.97 2.72 -5.46
C THR A 25 -16.71 3.40 -6.01
N ASP A 26 -16.18 4.39 -5.32
CA ASP A 26 -14.94 5.08 -5.70
C ASP A 26 -13.71 4.14 -5.64
N LEU A 27 -13.61 3.30 -4.60
CA LEU A 27 -12.55 2.31 -4.46
C LEU A 27 -12.63 1.21 -5.53
N ALA A 28 -13.84 0.76 -5.88
CA ALA A 28 -14.06 -0.20 -6.97
C ALA A 28 -13.64 0.41 -8.32
N LYS A 29 -13.99 1.67 -8.58
CA LYS A 29 -13.51 2.39 -9.77
C LYS A 29 -11.99 2.50 -9.82
N LEU A 30 -11.32 2.68 -8.68
CA LEU A 30 -9.85 2.66 -8.61
C LEU A 30 -9.29 1.28 -8.96
N GLU A 31 -9.88 0.21 -8.42
CA GLU A 31 -9.51 -1.16 -8.74
C GLU A 31 -9.62 -1.44 -10.25
N ASP A 32 -10.78 -1.17 -10.85
CA ASP A 32 -11.03 -1.41 -12.28
C ASP A 32 -9.99 -0.68 -13.14
N ARG A 33 -9.67 0.57 -12.80
CA ARG A 33 -8.67 1.37 -13.53
C ARG A 33 -7.26 0.82 -13.39
N VAL A 34 -6.89 0.35 -12.20
CA VAL A 34 -5.59 -0.29 -11.97
C VAL A 34 -5.51 -1.60 -12.75
N GLN A 35 -6.55 -2.42 -12.73
CA GLN A 35 -6.62 -3.68 -13.49
C GLN A 35 -6.52 -3.43 -15.00
N GLN A 36 -7.29 -2.46 -15.53
CA GLN A 36 -7.21 -2.07 -16.95
C GLN A 36 -5.81 -1.56 -17.33
N ALA A 37 -5.17 -0.76 -16.48
CA ALA A 37 -3.82 -0.26 -16.72
C ALA A 37 -2.79 -1.39 -16.70
N GLN A 38 -2.92 -2.36 -15.79
CA GLN A 38 -2.08 -3.55 -15.72
C GLN A 38 -2.25 -4.42 -16.97
N ALA A 39 -3.49 -4.71 -17.39
CA ALA A 39 -3.77 -5.50 -18.59
C ALA A 39 -3.18 -4.87 -19.86
N ARG A 40 -3.34 -3.56 -20.04
CA ARG A 40 -2.72 -2.81 -21.15
C ARG A 40 -1.20 -2.87 -21.10
N HIS A 41 -0.61 -2.72 -19.92
CA HIS A 41 0.84 -2.81 -19.76
C HIS A 41 1.37 -4.22 -20.08
N HIS A 42 0.66 -5.29 -19.72
CA HIS A 42 1.01 -6.65 -20.13
C HIS A 42 0.93 -6.84 -21.65
N LEU A 43 -0.13 -6.34 -22.28
CA LEU A 43 -0.30 -6.39 -23.73
C LEU A 43 0.81 -5.63 -24.47
N TYR A 44 1.15 -4.40 -24.03
CA TYR A 44 2.24 -3.65 -24.64
C TYR A 44 3.61 -4.29 -24.43
N ASN A 45 3.87 -4.91 -23.27
CA ASN A 45 5.09 -5.69 -23.06
C ASN A 45 5.15 -6.90 -23.99
N TYR A 46 4.01 -7.58 -24.21
CA TYR A 46 3.92 -8.69 -25.14
C TYR A 46 4.25 -8.21 -26.55
N ILE A 47 3.54 -7.19 -27.06
CA ILE A 47 3.79 -6.60 -28.39
C ILE A 47 5.25 -6.17 -28.54
N ALA A 48 5.82 -5.45 -27.57
CA ALA A 48 7.20 -4.99 -27.63
C ALA A 48 8.20 -6.16 -27.69
N ARG A 49 7.96 -7.25 -26.94
CA ARG A 49 8.80 -8.47 -26.99
C ARG A 49 8.73 -9.16 -28.34
N PHE A 50 7.52 -9.34 -28.90
CA PHE A 50 7.35 -9.98 -30.21
C PHE A 50 7.91 -9.10 -31.34
N ALA A 51 7.71 -7.80 -31.29
CA ALA A 51 8.32 -6.86 -32.23
C ALA A 51 9.85 -6.92 -32.15
N TRP A 52 10.43 -6.99 -30.95
CA TRP A 52 11.89 -7.11 -30.80
C TRP A 52 12.44 -8.43 -31.37
N ILE A 53 11.78 -9.55 -31.09
CA ILE A 53 12.16 -10.87 -31.63
C ILE A 53 11.99 -10.89 -33.15
N GLY A 54 10.89 -10.34 -33.67
CA GLY A 54 10.62 -10.22 -35.10
C GLY A 54 11.68 -9.37 -35.82
N LEU A 55 12.15 -8.29 -35.20
CA LEU A 55 13.17 -7.41 -35.77
C LEU A 55 14.50 -8.14 -35.92
N ILE A 56 14.93 -8.81 -34.86
CA ILE A 56 16.17 -9.61 -34.87
C ILE A 56 16.05 -10.76 -35.87
N GLY A 57 14.95 -11.52 -35.84
CA GLY A 57 14.73 -12.66 -36.73
C GLY A 57 14.70 -12.25 -38.20
N SER A 58 13.98 -11.17 -38.53
CA SER A 58 13.92 -10.63 -39.89
C SER A 58 15.27 -10.14 -40.37
N PHE A 59 16.04 -9.45 -39.51
CA PHE A 59 17.38 -8.99 -39.85
C PHE A 59 18.33 -10.15 -40.14
N VAL A 60 18.39 -11.16 -39.27
CA VAL A 60 19.25 -12.35 -39.46
C VAL A 60 18.86 -13.12 -40.71
N PHE A 61 17.56 -13.37 -40.92
CA PHE A 61 17.07 -14.10 -42.09
C PHE A 61 17.32 -13.35 -43.40
N GLY A 62 17.11 -12.03 -43.41
CA GLY A 62 17.38 -11.19 -44.57
C GLY A 62 18.86 -11.19 -44.96
N VAL A 63 19.76 -10.96 -44.00
CA VAL A 63 21.21 -10.98 -44.25
C VAL A 63 21.65 -12.37 -44.74
N PHE A 64 21.25 -13.44 -44.06
CA PHE A 64 21.61 -14.80 -44.45
C PHE A 64 21.06 -15.17 -45.84
N GLY A 65 19.80 -14.82 -46.13
CA GLY A 65 19.17 -15.05 -47.42
C GLY A 65 19.86 -14.29 -48.56
N SER A 66 20.24 -13.03 -48.34
CA SER A 66 20.97 -12.25 -49.35
C SER A 66 22.36 -12.82 -49.66
N VAL A 67 23.05 -13.37 -48.66
CA VAL A 67 24.35 -14.02 -48.85
C VAL A 67 24.20 -15.34 -49.58
N LEU A 68 23.19 -16.15 -49.24
CA LEU A 68 22.98 -17.48 -49.84
C LEU A 68 22.51 -17.42 -51.30
N LEU A 69 21.67 -16.43 -51.64
CA LEU A 69 21.07 -16.30 -52.97
C LEU A 69 21.82 -15.34 -53.90
N GLU A 70 22.88 -14.68 -53.42
CA GLU A 70 23.62 -13.64 -54.15
C GLU A 70 22.73 -12.52 -54.73
N GLN A 71 21.56 -12.31 -54.12
CA GLN A 71 20.58 -11.31 -54.57
C GLN A 71 20.59 -10.11 -53.61
N PRO A 72 20.48 -8.87 -54.13
CA PRO A 72 20.33 -7.70 -53.29
C PRO A 72 19.01 -7.76 -52.51
N LEU A 73 19.00 -7.20 -51.30
CA LEU A 73 17.79 -7.10 -50.48
C LEU A 73 16.71 -6.28 -51.19
N SER A 74 15.51 -6.84 -51.30
CA SER A 74 14.38 -6.16 -51.95
C SER A 74 13.93 -4.91 -51.16
N PRO A 75 13.40 -3.87 -51.83
CA PRO A 75 12.88 -2.68 -51.15
C PRO A 75 11.71 -3.01 -50.19
N LEU A 76 10.95 -4.08 -50.46
CA LEU A 76 9.89 -4.57 -49.59
C LEU A 76 10.43 -5.04 -48.23
N PHE A 77 11.64 -5.60 -48.18
CA PHE A 77 12.29 -6.00 -46.93
C PHE A 77 12.56 -4.79 -46.02
N TRP A 78 13.05 -3.69 -46.60
CA TRP A 78 13.28 -2.45 -45.86
C TRP A 78 11.98 -1.82 -45.34
N LEU A 79 10.91 -1.85 -46.14
CA LEU A 79 9.58 -1.39 -45.69
C LEU A 79 9.05 -2.24 -44.52
N PHE A 80 9.25 -3.56 -44.57
CA PHE A 80 8.88 -4.44 -43.47
C PHE A 80 9.65 -4.11 -42.20
N LEU A 81 10.99 -3.99 -42.27
CA LEU A 81 11.83 -3.59 -41.12
C LEU A 81 11.44 -2.23 -40.57
N PHE A 82 11.14 -1.25 -41.44
CA PHE A 82 10.68 0.07 -41.02
C PHE A 82 9.34 -0.01 -40.27
N SER A 83 8.36 -0.75 -40.79
CA SER A 83 7.06 -0.93 -40.12
C SER A 83 7.20 -1.55 -38.74
N LEU A 84 8.12 -2.50 -38.61
CA LEU A 84 8.41 -3.21 -37.37
C LEU A 84 9.16 -2.32 -36.36
N GLY A 85 10.07 -1.47 -36.86
CA GLY A 85 10.70 -0.41 -36.08
C GLY A 85 9.70 0.61 -35.54
N VAL A 86 8.74 1.06 -36.35
CA VAL A 86 7.67 1.98 -35.90
C VAL A 86 6.82 1.35 -34.81
N LEU A 87 6.38 0.09 -34.98
CA LEU A 87 5.62 -0.64 -33.96
C LEU A 87 6.39 -0.79 -32.64
N LEU A 88 7.69 -1.05 -32.72
CA LEU A 88 8.58 -1.14 -31.57
C LEU A 88 8.73 0.21 -30.86
N VAL A 89 8.93 1.30 -31.59
CA VAL A 89 9.00 2.65 -31.01
C VAL A 89 7.68 3.02 -30.34
N LEU A 90 6.54 2.80 -30.99
CA LEU A 90 5.22 3.05 -30.40
C LEU A 90 4.97 2.19 -29.16
N GLY A 91 5.34 0.91 -29.21
CA GLY A 91 5.26 0.00 -28.07
C GLY A 91 6.10 0.48 -26.89
N ILE A 92 7.34 0.92 -27.14
CA ILE A 92 8.24 1.46 -26.13
C ILE A 92 7.72 2.78 -25.55
N LEU A 93 7.27 3.73 -26.39
CA LEU A 93 6.70 5.00 -25.95
C LEU A 93 5.48 4.77 -25.05
N LYS A 94 4.60 3.82 -25.40
CA LYS A 94 3.46 3.41 -24.58
C LYS A 94 3.87 2.66 -23.33
N LEU A 95 5.00 1.96 -23.34
CA LEU A 95 5.57 1.35 -22.14
C LEU A 95 6.15 2.39 -21.17
N PHE A 96 6.67 3.51 -21.71
CA PHE A 96 7.16 4.64 -20.93
C PHE A 96 6.03 5.48 -20.31
N GLU A 97 4.80 5.38 -20.82
CA GLU A 97 3.63 5.88 -20.09
C GLU A 97 3.55 5.13 -18.76
N ARG A 98 3.88 5.82 -17.67
CA ARG A 98 3.94 5.21 -16.34
C ARG A 98 2.60 4.56 -16.01
N PRO A 99 2.54 3.24 -15.84
CA PRO A 99 1.30 2.60 -15.43
C PRO A 99 0.86 3.18 -14.08
N TRP A 100 -0.44 3.12 -13.80
CA TRP A 100 -0.98 3.42 -12.48
C TRP A 100 -0.44 2.38 -11.47
N LEU A 101 0.80 2.59 -11.03
CA LEU A 101 1.53 1.75 -10.08
C LEU A 101 1.08 2.10 -8.66
N ILE A 102 -0.20 1.88 -8.40
CA ILE A 102 -0.76 1.94 -7.06
C ILE A 102 -0.64 0.54 -6.46
N PRO A 103 0.01 0.38 -5.31
CA PRO A 103 0.07 -0.92 -4.63
C PRO A 103 -1.36 -1.41 -4.33
N LYS A 104 -1.61 -2.70 -4.58
CA LYS A 104 -2.95 -3.30 -4.50
C LYS A 104 -3.56 -3.14 -3.10
N GLU A 105 -2.73 -3.29 -2.08
CA GLU A 105 -3.10 -3.13 -0.67
C GLU A 105 -3.73 -1.77 -0.36
N ARG A 106 -3.36 -0.70 -1.10
CA ARG A 106 -3.79 0.68 -0.82
C ARG A 106 -5.28 0.92 -1.10
N TYR A 107 -5.90 0.11 -1.96
CA TYR A 107 -7.34 0.20 -2.25
C TYR A 107 -8.12 -1.05 -1.84
N MET A 108 -7.50 -2.23 -1.83
CA MET A 108 -8.16 -3.47 -1.41
C MET A 108 -8.42 -3.53 0.09
N LEU A 109 -7.41 -3.16 0.91
CA LEU A 109 -7.56 -3.19 2.36
C LEU A 109 -8.71 -2.30 2.85
N PRO A 110 -8.81 -1.00 2.50
CA PRO A 110 -9.93 -0.18 2.93
C PRO A 110 -11.28 -0.70 2.42
N LEU A 111 -11.33 -1.29 1.22
CA LEU A 111 -12.57 -1.88 0.70
C LEU A 111 -13.05 -3.06 1.58
N GLY A 112 -12.16 -3.97 1.96
CA GLY A 112 -12.46 -5.09 2.87
C GLY A 112 -12.86 -4.62 4.26
N LEU A 113 -12.09 -3.68 4.83
CA LEU A 113 -12.37 -3.10 6.15
C LEU A 113 -13.72 -2.40 6.22
N ILE A 114 -14.05 -1.59 5.22
CA ILE A 114 -15.33 -0.87 5.17
C ILE A 114 -16.50 -1.87 5.14
N LYS A 115 -16.40 -2.95 4.34
CA LYS A 115 -17.44 -4.00 4.30
C LYS A 115 -17.66 -4.67 5.67
N LYS A 116 -16.61 -4.82 6.48
CA LYS A 116 -16.73 -5.38 7.83
C LYS A 116 -17.31 -4.38 8.82
N VAL A 117 -16.78 -3.15 8.82
CA VAL A 117 -17.13 -2.11 9.81
C VAL A 117 -18.56 -1.61 9.63
N ILE A 118 -19.07 -1.47 8.40
CA ILE A 118 -20.45 -1.00 8.14
C ILE A 118 -21.50 -1.84 8.88
N ARG A 119 -21.23 -3.13 9.12
CA ARG A 119 -22.19 -4.04 9.78
C ARG A 119 -22.61 -3.56 11.18
N ASP A 120 -21.73 -2.83 11.87
CA ASP A 120 -21.96 -2.31 13.23
C ASP A 120 -22.28 -0.80 13.24
N MET A 121 -22.58 -0.23 12.07
CA MET A 121 -22.92 1.19 11.90
C MET A 121 -24.40 1.36 11.50
N GLU A 122 -24.86 2.60 11.44
CA GLU A 122 -26.19 2.95 10.94
C GLU A 122 -26.36 2.61 9.44
N LEU A 123 -27.62 2.58 8.95
CA LEU A 123 -27.97 2.20 7.57
C LEU A 123 -27.24 3.02 6.50
N GLU A 124 -26.94 4.30 6.78
CA GLU A 124 -26.18 5.19 5.89
C GLU A 124 -25.01 5.85 6.63
N PRO A 125 -23.94 5.09 6.94
CA PRO A 125 -22.91 5.59 7.81
C PRO A 125 -22.02 6.59 7.09
N SER A 126 -21.87 7.77 7.69
CA SER A 126 -20.85 8.73 7.27
C SER A 126 -19.47 8.23 7.72
N LEU A 127 -18.57 8.11 6.75
CA LEU A 127 -17.19 7.68 6.94
C LEU A 127 -16.24 8.72 6.38
N HIS A 128 -15.12 8.91 7.05
CA HIS A 128 -14.00 9.67 6.53
C HIS A 128 -12.86 8.72 6.16
N LEU A 129 -12.59 8.63 4.86
CA LEU A 129 -11.48 7.85 4.32
C LEU A 129 -10.44 8.80 3.71
N SER A 130 -9.20 8.66 4.13
CA SER A 130 -8.05 9.33 3.52
C SER A 130 -6.97 8.32 3.16
N LEU A 131 -6.69 8.20 1.87
CA LEU A 131 -5.67 7.34 1.29
C LEU A 131 -4.52 8.14 0.67
N ASN A 132 -3.30 7.68 0.91
CA ASN A 132 -2.11 8.17 0.25
C ASN A 132 -1.44 7.04 -0.53
N CYS A 133 -1.54 7.09 -1.85
CA CYS A 133 -0.99 6.11 -2.77
C CYS A 133 0.39 6.52 -3.32
N SER A 134 0.99 7.58 -2.79
CA SER A 134 2.32 8.00 -3.23
C SER A 134 3.43 7.05 -2.72
N PRO A 135 4.59 6.97 -3.40
CA PRO A 135 5.68 6.10 -2.97
C PRO A 135 6.10 6.31 -1.51
N VAL A 136 6.45 5.23 -0.82
CA VAL A 136 6.85 5.24 0.60
C VAL A 136 8.14 6.05 0.80
N ILE A 137 9.11 5.89 -0.11
CA ILE A 137 10.40 6.60 -0.10
C ILE A 137 10.26 7.94 -0.83
N ALA A 138 9.43 8.83 -0.29
CA ALA A 138 9.32 10.21 -0.76
C ALA A 138 10.01 11.16 0.23
N LYS A 139 10.73 12.18 -0.27
CA LYS A 139 11.47 13.15 0.58
C LYS A 139 10.60 13.75 1.69
N ARG A 140 9.32 14.06 1.38
CA ARG A 140 8.34 14.61 2.34
C ARG A 140 7.90 13.65 3.45
N LYS A 141 8.18 12.34 3.33
CA LYS A 141 7.83 11.30 4.30
C LYS A 141 9.04 10.88 5.16
N ARG A 142 10.19 11.54 4.96
CA ARG A 142 11.41 11.28 5.73
C ARG A 142 11.27 11.90 7.11
N ILE A 143 11.43 11.08 8.14
CA ILE A 143 11.36 11.50 9.54
C ILE A 143 12.70 12.11 9.94
N ASP A 144 13.78 11.37 9.75
CA ASP A 144 15.14 11.73 10.16
C ASP A 144 16.17 11.10 9.21
N THR A 145 17.39 11.65 9.29
CA THR A 145 18.60 11.10 8.68
C THR A 145 19.63 10.95 9.79
N ILE A 146 20.03 9.72 10.09
CA ILE A 146 21.03 9.42 11.12
C ILE A 146 22.28 8.77 10.50
N PRO A 147 23.48 8.93 11.09
CA PRO A 147 24.66 8.18 10.64
C PRO A 147 24.48 6.67 10.86
N ASP A 148 25.02 5.84 9.96
CA ASP A 148 25.00 4.38 10.14
C ASP A 148 26.04 3.98 11.20
N PRO A 149 25.63 3.35 12.32
CA PRO A 149 26.55 3.03 13.41
C PRO A 149 27.62 2.00 13.02
N LYS A 150 27.43 1.25 11.93
CA LYS A 150 28.37 0.20 11.51
C LYS A 150 29.27 0.60 10.34
N ARG A 151 28.98 1.70 9.66
CA ARG A 151 29.65 2.06 8.40
C ARG A 151 29.92 3.55 8.39
N ASP A 152 31.20 3.90 8.46
CA ASP A 152 31.61 5.29 8.35
C ASP A 152 31.16 5.89 7.00
N ARG A 153 30.74 7.16 7.02
CA ARG A 153 30.18 7.91 5.88
C ARG A 153 28.92 7.32 5.24
N TRP A 154 28.26 6.36 5.89
CA TRP A 154 26.92 5.93 5.53
C TRP A 154 25.88 6.64 6.38
N LYS A 155 24.72 6.87 5.77
CA LYS A 155 23.54 7.48 6.39
C LYS A 155 22.36 6.53 6.29
N ILE A 156 21.45 6.68 7.23
CA ILE A 156 20.20 5.95 7.36
C ILE A 156 19.07 6.97 7.37
N ASP A 157 18.28 7.00 6.31
CA ASP A 157 17.05 7.76 6.25
C ASP A 157 15.91 6.88 6.75
N ARG A 158 15.13 7.35 7.73
CA ARG A 158 13.90 6.66 8.14
C ARG A 158 12.68 7.36 7.57
N TYR A 159 11.72 6.57 7.11
CA TYR A 159 10.48 7.05 6.51
C TYR A 159 9.29 6.49 7.28
N ALA A 160 8.28 7.34 7.47
CA ALA A 160 6.95 6.95 7.92
C ALA A 160 5.93 7.44 6.90
N ASP A 161 5.17 6.50 6.36
CA ASP A 161 4.10 6.78 5.40
C ASP A 161 2.73 6.50 6.02
N PRO A 162 2.09 7.49 6.67
CA PRO A 162 0.70 7.37 7.09
C PRO A 162 -0.16 7.38 5.83
N TRP A 163 -0.69 6.21 5.48
CA TRP A 163 -1.29 6.02 4.18
C TRP A 163 -2.76 5.70 4.17
N LEU A 164 -3.28 5.15 5.27
CA LEU A 164 -4.70 4.97 5.47
C LEU A 164 -5.09 5.66 6.77
N LEU A 165 -6.12 6.49 6.68
CA LEU A 165 -6.90 6.98 7.79
C LEU A 165 -8.36 6.62 7.49
N LEU A 166 -8.98 5.87 8.38
CA LEU A 166 -10.39 5.53 8.34
C LEU A 166 -11.02 5.95 9.67
N GLU A 167 -12.02 6.82 9.59
CA GLU A 167 -12.77 7.30 10.75
C GLU A 167 -14.27 7.10 10.52
N GLY A 168 -14.98 6.81 11.61
CA GLY A 168 -16.42 6.60 11.59
C GLY A 168 -17.00 6.52 12.98
N GLN A 169 -18.31 6.36 13.05
CA GLN A 169 -19.07 6.24 14.29
C GLN A 169 -19.96 5.00 14.26
N PHE A 170 -19.88 4.19 15.31
CA PHE A 170 -20.72 3.02 15.50
C PHE A 170 -22.09 3.38 16.10
N LEU A 171 -23.03 2.42 16.07
CA LEU A 171 -24.39 2.59 16.61
C LEU A 171 -24.43 2.99 18.09
N ASP A 172 -23.45 2.56 18.87
CA ASP A 172 -23.33 2.89 20.30
C ASP A 172 -22.80 4.31 20.58
N GLN A 173 -22.57 5.10 19.52
CA GLN A 173 -21.96 6.42 19.49
C GLN A 173 -20.45 6.42 19.79
N THR A 174 -19.80 5.26 19.73
CA THR A 174 -18.34 5.17 19.80
C THR A 174 -17.75 5.61 18.45
N VAL A 175 -16.89 6.64 18.49
CA VAL A 175 -16.16 7.12 17.31
C VAL A 175 -14.84 6.39 17.23
N PHE A 176 -14.53 5.81 16.08
CA PHE A 176 -13.24 5.15 15.85
C PHE A 176 -12.37 5.95 14.89
N THR A 177 -11.06 5.83 15.10
CA THR A 177 -10.03 6.34 14.20
C THR A 177 -8.99 5.25 14.02
N LEU A 178 -8.88 4.72 12.81
CA LEU A 178 -7.89 3.75 12.39
C LEU A 178 -6.85 4.44 11.50
N THR A 179 -5.58 4.32 11.85
CA THR A 179 -4.46 4.82 11.04
C THR A 179 -3.44 3.73 10.78
N LEU A 180 -3.03 3.56 9.52
CA LEU A 180 -1.93 2.68 9.14
C LEU A 180 -0.75 3.51 8.63
N THR A 181 0.42 3.21 9.17
CA THR A 181 1.69 3.86 8.81
C THR A 181 2.70 2.82 8.40
N GLU A 182 3.14 2.86 7.15
CA GLU A 182 4.24 2.00 6.68
C GLU A 182 5.58 2.59 7.10
N LEU A 183 6.44 1.75 7.68
CA LEU A 183 7.77 2.13 8.14
C LEU A 183 8.84 1.59 7.19
N TYR A 184 9.73 2.48 6.74
CA TYR A 184 10.79 2.13 5.80
C TYR A 184 12.12 2.74 6.22
N ILE A 185 13.21 2.10 5.84
CA ILE A 185 14.56 2.65 6.02
C ILE A 185 15.35 2.56 4.72
N GLU A 186 16.06 3.64 4.38
CA GLU A 186 17.04 3.64 3.30
C GLU A 186 18.44 3.89 3.83
N LYS A 187 19.33 2.91 3.66
CA LYS A 187 20.74 3.04 3.97
C LYS A 187 21.50 3.44 2.72
N HIS A 188 22.26 4.53 2.76
CA HIS A 188 23.02 4.98 1.61
C HIS A 188 24.36 5.59 2.00
N GLY A 189 25.33 5.57 1.08
CA GLY A 189 26.67 6.08 1.33
C GLY A 189 27.63 5.73 0.21
N TRP A 190 28.85 6.24 0.30
CA TRP A 190 29.91 5.93 -0.64
C TRP A 190 30.66 4.66 -0.24
N LYS A 191 30.99 3.82 -1.23
CA LYS A 191 31.82 2.64 -1.04
C LYS A 191 32.92 2.61 -2.11
N ARG A 192 34.16 2.43 -1.67
CA ARG A 192 35.31 2.20 -2.56
C ARG A 192 35.34 0.73 -3.00
N SER A 193 35.51 0.47 -4.30
CA SER A 193 35.70 -0.87 -4.85
C SER A 193 37.17 -1.29 -4.79
N ARG A 194 37.44 -2.59 -4.99
CA ARG A 194 38.81 -3.14 -5.06
C ARG A 194 39.69 -2.42 -6.09
N SER A 195 39.12 -2.00 -7.22
CA SER A 195 39.80 -1.21 -8.27
C SER A 195 40.01 0.27 -7.92
N GLY A 196 39.78 0.70 -6.68
CA GLY A 196 39.95 2.08 -6.24
C GLY A 196 38.79 3.03 -6.57
N LYS A 197 37.85 2.66 -7.45
CA LYS A 197 36.70 3.51 -7.83
C LYS A 197 35.70 3.67 -6.68
N THR A 198 35.23 4.90 -6.46
CA THR A 198 34.23 5.20 -5.43
C THR A 198 32.84 5.22 -6.05
N LYS A 199 31.89 4.44 -5.49
CA LYS A 199 30.51 4.36 -5.98
C LYS A 199 29.52 4.62 -4.86
N HIS A 200 28.51 5.45 -5.14
CA HIS A 200 27.39 5.62 -4.23
C HIS A 200 26.53 4.36 -4.23
N LYS A 201 26.17 3.89 -3.04
CA LYS A 201 25.35 2.69 -2.84
C LYS A 201 24.15 3.07 -1.99
N ARG A 202 22.99 2.51 -2.34
CA ARG A 202 21.75 2.61 -1.56
C ARG A 202 21.16 1.22 -1.36
N LYS A 203 20.53 1.00 -0.21
CA LYS A 203 19.78 -0.21 0.11
C LYS A 203 18.58 0.18 0.95
N SER A 204 17.41 -0.01 0.37
CA SER A 204 16.14 0.28 1.01
C SER A 204 15.59 -1.02 1.63
N LYS A 205 15.02 -0.94 2.84
CA LYS A 205 14.48 -2.07 3.59
C LYS A 205 13.16 -1.70 4.26
N PRO A 206 12.09 -2.50 4.09
CA PRO A 206 10.86 -2.32 4.87
C PRO A 206 11.13 -2.64 6.35
N LYS A 207 10.47 -1.91 7.25
CA LYS A 207 10.55 -2.08 8.71
C LYS A 207 9.25 -2.58 9.34
N GLY A 208 8.19 -2.68 8.55
CA GLY A 208 6.89 -3.19 8.96
C GLY A 208 5.80 -2.13 8.92
N LEU A 209 4.64 -2.50 9.45
CA LEU A 209 3.44 -1.67 9.51
C LEU A 209 3.18 -1.28 10.96
N SER A 210 2.86 0.00 11.20
CA SER A 210 2.36 0.50 12.48
C SER A 210 0.89 0.80 12.33
N LEU A 211 0.05 0.10 13.09
CA LEU A 211 -1.40 0.29 13.13
C LEU A 211 -1.75 0.99 14.43
N THR A 212 -2.59 2.02 14.34
CA THR A 212 -3.13 2.72 15.50
C THR A 212 -4.64 2.72 15.39
N LEU A 213 -5.32 2.05 16.32
CA LEU A 213 -6.76 2.11 16.48
C LEU A 213 -7.08 2.92 17.73
N THR A 214 -7.94 3.91 17.60
CA THR A 214 -8.41 4.72 18.73
C THR A 214 -9.93 4.71 18.75
N LEU A 215 -10.51 4.33 19.88
CA LEU A 215 -11.94 4.44 20.16
C LEU A 215 -12.16 5.61 21.11
N ARG A 216 -13.11 6.47 20.77
CA ARG A 216 -13.60 7.57 21.62
C ARG A 216 -15.05 7.27 21.99
N PHE A 217 -15.35 7.32 23.27
CA PHE A 217 -16.63 6.86 23.79
C PHE A 217 -17.14 7.76 24.92
N GLN A 218 -18.42 7.63 25.24
CA GLN A 218 -19.06 8.41 26.30
C GLN A 218 -18.72 7.85 27.68
N ARG A 219 -18.18 8.69 28.56
CA ARG A 219 -17.84 8.32 29.96
C ARG A 219 -19.03 7.75 30.73
N LYS A 220 -20.25 8.21 30.47
CA LYS A 220 -21.47 7.70 31.13
C LYS A 220 -21.68 6.19 30.92
N LYS A 221 -21.27 5.65 29.76
CA LYS A 221 -21.45 4.23 29.41
C LYS A 221 -20.26 3.35 29.82
N TYR A 222 -19.06 3.92 29.83
CA TYR A 222 -17.80 3.18 29.98
C TYR A 222 -16.89 3.81 31.05
N GLY A 223 -17.46 4.27 32.16
CA GLY A 223 -16.72 5.04 33.18
C GLY A 223 -15.60 4.25 33.87
N ALA A 224 -15.71 2.92 33.92
CA ALA A 224 -14.77 2.04 34.62
C ALA A 224 -13.57 1.58 33.76
N VAL A 225 -13.38 2.12 32.54
CA VAL A 225 -12.28 1.68 31.64
C VAL A 225 -10.89 1.92 32.27
N THR A 226 -10.73 2.95 33.10
CA THR A 226 -9.46 3.24 33.76
C THR A 226 -9.05 2.18 34.79
N VAL A 227 -10.02 1.48 35.40
CA VAL A 227 -9.78 0.38 36.34
C VAL A 227 -9.15 -0.82 35.63
N LEU A 228 -9.52 -1.05 34.37
CA LEU A 228 -9.02 -2.16 33.57
C LEU A 228 -7.59 -1.95 33.03
N LYS A 229 -6.98 -0.79 33.27
CA LYS A 229 -5.72 -0.37 32.62
C LYS A 229 -4.59 -1.39 32.78
N ASP A 230 -4.47 -2.00 33.95
CA ASP A 230 -3.38 -2.91 34.26
C ASP A 230 -3.61 -4.31 33.69
N SER A 231 -4.87 -4.76 33.63
CA SER A 231 -5.28 -6.06 33.05
C SER A 231 -5.43 -6.03 31.53
N LEU A 232 -5.35 -4.85 30.90
CA LEU A 232 -5.54 -4.70 29.46
C LEU A 232 -4.57 -5.52 28.62
N LYS A 233 -3.31 -5.63 29.04
CA LYS A 233 -2.31 -6.34 28.23
C LYS A 233 -2.64 -7.83 28.11
N ASP A 234 -3.19 -8.40 29.17
CA ASP A 234 -3.52 -9.82 29.24
C ASP A 234 -4.86 -10.13 28.54
N ALA A 235 -5.75 -9.14 28.47
CA ALA A 235 -7.04 -9.25 27.78
C ALA A 235 -6.97 -9.04 26.26
N LEU A 236 -5.82 -8.62 25.70
CA LEU A 236 -5.67 -8.38 24.27
C LEU A 236 -5.29 -9.67 23.54
N GLU A 237 -6.22 -10.20 22.76
CA GLU A 237 -5.98 -11.32 21.86
C GLU A 237 -5.57 -10.79 20.48
N LEU A 238 -4.26 -10.77 20.23
CA LEU A 238 -3.68 -10.38 18.94
C LEU A 238 -2.97 -11.56 18.28
N PRO A 239 -2.86 -11.57 16.94
CA PRO A 239 -2.23 -12.67 16.25
C PRO A 239 -0.72 -12.68 16.57
N PRO A 240 -0.06 -13.86 16.58
CA PRO A 240 1.33 -14.00 17.03
C PRO A 240 2.34 -13.21 16.18
N THR A 241 1.94 -12.84 14.95
CA THR A 241 2.74 -12.01 14.05
C THR A 241 2.83 -10.56 14.51
N ALA A 242 1.89 -10.07 15.31
CA ALA A 242 1.79 -8.68 15.70
C ALA A 242 2.29 -8.44 17.13
N ARG A 243 2.91 -7.28 17.37
CA ARG A 243 3.40 -6.89 18.70
C ARG A 243 2.75 -5.60 19.17
N VAL A 244 2.17 -5.61 20.38
CA VAL A 244 1.66 -4.39 21.02
C VAL A 244 2.83 -3.44 21.27
N LYS A 245 2.74 -2.22 20.74
CA LYS A 245 3.73 -1.16 20.96
C LYS A 245 3.30 -0.24 22.11
N ARG A 246 2.02 0.09 22.18
CA ARG A 246 1.49 1.01 23.18
C ARG A 246 -0.01 0.81 23.35
N ILE A 247 -0.47 0.87 24.59
CA ILE A 247 -1.88 0.99 24.96
C ILE A 247 -2.01 2.31 25.72
N LYS A 248 -2.97 3.15 25.33
CA LYS A 248 -3.32 4.38 26.06
C LYS A 248 -4.78 4.30 26.47
N VAL A 249 -5.00 4.59 27.75
CA VAL A 249 -6.33 4.56 28.36
C VAL A 249 -6.56 5.92 28.99
N SER A 250 -7.73 6.48 28.75
CA SER A 250 -8.23 7.68 29.38
C SER A 250 -9.74 7.56 29.55
N ASP A 251 -10.35 8.45 30.34
CA ASP A 251 -11.78 8.41 30.69
C ASP A 251 -12.75 8.39 29.50
N ARG A 252 -12.29 8.82 28.33
CA ARG A 252 -13.09 8.93 27.10
C ARG A 252 -12.43 8.30 25.88
N THR A 253 -11.21 7.78 26.01
CA THR A 253 -10.44 7.28 24.87
C THR A 253 -9.67 6.02 25.22
N LEU A 254 -9.68 5.07 24.29
CA LEU A 254 -8.91 3.83 24.34
C LEU A 254 -8.15 3.70 23.03
N SER A 255 -6.82 3.69 23.09
CA SER A 255 -5.97 3.65 21.90
C SER A 255 -4.98 2.51 21.98
N LEU A 256 -4.94 1.70 20.92
CA LEU A 256 -4.04 0.57 20.75
C LEU A 256 -3.15 0.80 19.54
N THR A 257 -1.84 0.81 19.78
CA THR A 257 -0.82 0.87 18.75
C THR A 257 -0.13 -0.49 18.65
N VAL A 258 -0.19 -1.11 17.49
CA VAL A 258 0.40 -2.41 17.19
C VAL A 258 1.42 -2.26 16.07
N LYS A 259 2.50 -3.03 16.17
CA LYS A 259 3.51 -3.13 15.13
C LYS A 259 3.50 -4.54 14.53
N MET A 260 3.33 -4.61 13.22
CA MET A 260 3.46 -5.83 12.44
C MET A 260 4.83 -5.83 11.76
N PRO A 261 5.57 -6.96 11.72
CA PRO A 261 6.80 -7.08 10.96
C PRO A 261 6.56 -6.81 9.47
N PRO A 262 7.61 -6.49 8.71
CA PRO A 262 7.48 -6.40 7.27
C PRO A 262 7.07 -7.77 6.72
N TYR A 263 5.91 -7.83 6.07
CA TYR A 263 5.60 -8.91 5.16
C TYR A 263 6.55 -8.80 3.96
N PRO A 264 6.93 -9.95 3.35
CA PRO A 264 7.88 -9.94 2.23
C PRO A 264 7.41 -8.92 1.19
N PRO A 265 8.31 -8.03 0.70
CA PRO A 265 7.93 -7.07 -0.31
C PRO A 265 7.45 -7.86 -1.53
N LEU A 266 6.20 -7.63 -1.91
CA LEU A 266 5.63 -8.13 -3.15
C LEU A 266 6.66 -7.97 -4.26
N LYS A 267 7.23 -9.08 -4.74
CA LYS A 267 7.83 -9.07 -6.07
C LYS A 267 6.73 -8.54 -6.97
N ARG A 268 7.03 -7.50 -7.76
CA ARG A 268 6.05 -6.71 -8.54
C ARG A 268 5.13 -7.53 -9.45
N PHE A 269 5.29 -8.85 -9.57
CA PHE A 269 4.61 -9.70 -10.55
C PHE A 269 4.36 -11.17 -10.12
N GLU A 270 4.44 -11.54 -8.83
CA GLU A 270 4.18 -12.95 -8.42
C GLU A 270 2.88 -13.14 -7.60
N VAL A 271 2.30 -14.31 -7.86
CA VAL A 271 0.95 -14.80 -7.58
C VAL A 271 0.82 -15.19 -6.11
N ASP A 272 0.34 -14.27 -5.27
CA ASP A 272 -0.78 -14.47 -4.32
C ASP A 272 -0.88 -13.26 -3.37
N GLN A 273 -1.17 -12.09 -3.96
CA GLN A 273 -1.22 -10.80 -3.26
C GLN A 273 -2.38 -10.70 -2.26
N ASN A 274 -3.30 -11.67 -2.24
CA ASN A 274 -4.49 -11.66 -1.40
C ASN A 274 -4.21 -12.11 0.03
N VAL A 275 -3.17 -12.93 0.26
CA VAL A 275 -2.83 -13.46 1.57
C VAL A 275 -2.34 -12.35 2.52
N ASP A 276 -1.53 -11.41 2.02
CA ASP A 276 -0.97 -10.32 2.83
C ASP A 276 -2.02 -9.30 3.27
N VAL A 277 -2.96 -8.96 2.38
CA VAL A 277 -4.07 -8.04 2.70
C VAL A 277 -4.98 -8.65 3.77
N LYS A 278 -5.28 -9.95 3.65
CA LYS A 278 -6.09 -10.67 4.63
C LYS A 278 -5.46 -10.67 6.02
N GLN A 279 -4.16 -10.91 6.14
CA GLN A 279 -3.48 -10.89 7.45
C GLN A 279 -3.58 -9.51 8.13
N VAL A 280 -3.42 -8.42 7.37
CA VAL A 280 -3.59 -7.06 7.91
C VAL A 280 -5.05 -6.80 8.29
N GLU A 281 -6.00 -7.27 7.48
CA GLU A 281 -7.44 -7.15 7.73
C GLU A 281 -7.87 -7.94 9.00
N GLU A 282 -7.38 -9.16 9.16
CA GLU A 282 -7.57 -10.02 10.33
C GLU A 282 -7.02 -9.36 11.59
N LEU A 283 -5.79 -8.84 11.52
CA LEU A 283 -5.19 -8.09 12.63
C LEU A 283 -6.04 -6.88 13.03
N ILE A 284 -6.52 -6.09 12.07
CA ILE A 284 -7.35 -4.92 12.35
C ILE A 284 -8.68 -5.36 12.97
N THR A 285 -9.29 -6.43 12.45
CA THR A 285 -10.53 -6.99 12.99
C THR A 285 -10.33 -7.44 14.45
N GLN A 286 -9.26 -8.17 14.73
CA GLN A 286 -8.91 -8.59 16.09
C GLN A 286 -8.62 -7.40 17.01
N MET A 287 -7.98 -6.33 16.51
CA MET A 287 -7.81 -5.08 17.27
C MET A 287 -9.16 -4.46 17.63
N PHE A 288 -10.11 -4.38 16.69
CA PHE A 288 -11.46 -3.89 16.97
C PHE A 288 -12.16 -4.75 18.02
N LEU A 289 -12.20 -6.07 17.81
CA LEU A 289 -12.84 -7.02 18.73
C LEU A 289 -12.23 -6.94 20.13
N SER A 290 -10.90 -6.90 20.24
CA SER A 290 -10.21 -6.81 21.53
C SER A 290 -10.53 -5.52 22.26
N LEU A 291 -10.53 -4.37 21.57
CA LEU A 291 -10.88 -3.09 22.21
C LEU A 291 -12.36 -3.03 22.60
N TYR A 292 -13.25 -3.59 21.78
CA TYR A 292 -14.66 -3.68 22.10
C TYR A 292 -14.95 -4.61 23.28
N HIS A 293 -14.23 -5.73 23.37
CA HIS A 293 -14.32 -6.63 24.53
C HIS A 293 -14.00 -5.88 25.83
N VAL A 294 -12.94 -5.07 25.83
CA VAL A 294 -12.57 -4.22 26.97
C VAL A 294 -13.67 -3.21 27.31
N LEU A 295 -14.26 -2.54 26.30
CA LEU A 295 -15.36 -1.60 26.53
C LEU A 295 -16.58 -2.31 27.13
N ASN A 296 -16.93 -3.50 26.65
CA ASN A 296 -18.03 -4.29 27.19
C ASN A 296 -17.76 -4.72 28.63
N LEU A 297 -16.54 -5.11 28.98
CA LEU A 297 -16.15 -5.41 30.37
C LEU A 297 -16.28 -4.16 31.26
N ALA A 298 -15.79 -3.01 30.80
CA ALA A 298 -15.90 -1.76 31.53
C ALA A 298 -17.36 -1.32 31.73
N GLN A 299 -18.22 -1.56 30.74
CA GLN A 299 -19.65 -1.30 30.85
C GLN A 299 -20.29 -2.18 31.94
N LYS A 300 -19.98 -3.49 31.96
CA LYS A 300 -20.48 -4.39 33.00
C LYS A 300 -20.04 -3.96 34.39
N LEU A 301 -18.77 -3.61 34.56
CA LEU A 301 -18.24 -3.10 35.83
C LEU A 301 -18.95 -1.82 36.26
N SER A 302 -19.15 -0.88 35.35
CA SER A 302 -19.81 0.40 35.65
C SER A 302 -21.25 0.24 36.15
N LYS A 303 -21.95 -0.83 35.74
CA LYS A 303 -23.32 -1.15 36.20
C LYS A 303 -23.35 -1.78 37.59
N VAL A 304 -22.26 -2.41 38.03
CA VAL A 304 -22.16 -3.07 39.35
C VAL A 304 -21.73 -2.09 40.44
N THR A 305 -20.96 -1.06 40.08
CA THR A 305 -20.50 -0.01 41.00
C THR A 305 -21.50 1.14 41.24
N LEU A 306 -22.68 1.10 40.60
CA LEU A 306 -23.79 2.04 40.82
C LEU A 306 -24.90 1.33 41.58
#